data_AF-A0A9E5TN88-F1
#
_entry.id   AF-A0A9E5TN88-F1
#
_cell.length_a   1.000
_cell.length_b   1.000
_cell.length_c   1.000
_cell.angle_alpha   90.00
_cell.angle_beta   90.00
_cell.angle_gamma   90.00
#
_symmetry.space_group_name_H-M   'P 1'
#
loop_
_entity.id
_entity.type
_entity.pdbx_description
1 polymer ?
#
loop_
_entity_poly.entity_id
_entity_poly.type
_entity_poly.pdbx_seq_one_letter_code
_entity_poly.pdbx_strand_id
1 'polypeptide(L)'
;MAPSVRVRLGKKAKEGPCAVCPHAILKGVVHAAVLRAFGLSQKGVPKWRGEHVHLACLPAFLIADYTRYVDRQKKPRGRQAGSSPFKLEPEQLAERKHLIRTRARLLRLVLATSDKDRIARLKERVVKVQS
;
A
#
# COMPACT_ATOMS: atom_id res chain seq x y z
N MET A 1 0.88 -21.04 -11.80
CA MET A 1 0.75 -19.59 -11.58
C MET A 1 -0.27 -19.05 -12.57
N ALA A 2 -1.37 -18.44 -12.13
CA ALA A 2 -2.33 -17.84 -13.05
C ALA A 2 -1.66 -16.67 -13.80
N PRO A 3 -1.90 -16.48 -15.11
CA PRO A 3 -1.31 -15.37 -15.84
C PRO A 3 -1.74 -14.05 -15.20
N SER A 4 -0.78 -13.20 -14.84
CA SER A 4 -1.02 -11.88 -14.23
C SER A 4 -1.80 -10.95 -15.16
N VAL A 5 -1.76 -11.25 -16.46
CA VAL A 5 -2.33 -10.47 -17.53
C VAL A 5 -2.97 -11.38 -18.58
N ARG A 6 -4.18 -11.02 -19.05
CA ARG A 6 -4.79 -11.63 -20.24
C ARG A 6 -4.85 -10.58 -21.35
N VAL A 7 -4.31 -10.89 -22.52
CA VAL A 7 -4.35 -10.01 -23.69
C VAL A 7 -5.35 -10.56 -24.69
N ARG A 8 -6.22 -9.70 -25.21
CA ARG A 8 -7.13 -10.00 -26.32
C ARG A 8 -6.96 -8.96 -27.40
N LEU A 9 -6.99 -9.39 -28.65
CA LEU A 9 -7.03 -8.46 -29.78
C LEU A 9 -8.48 -8.09 -30.09
N GLY A 10 -8.71 -6.84 -30.46
CA GLY A 10 -10.02 -6.37 -30.86
C GLY A 10 -9.94 -5.12 -31.73
N LYS A 11 -11.04 -4.79 -32.39
CA LYS A 11 -11.19 -3.52 -33.10
C LYS A 11 -11.91 -2.52 -32.21
N LYS A 12 -11.40 -1.30 -32.16
CA LYS A 12 -11.94 -0.24 -31.29
C LYS A 12 -13.22 0.32 -31.92
N ALA A 13 -14.34 0.21 -31.20
CA ALA A 13 -15.65 0.68 -31.69
C ALA A 13 -15.80 2.22 -31.63
N LYS A 14 -15.14 2.87 -30.67
CA LYS A 14 -15.11 4.32 -30.47
C LYS A 14 -13.71 4.76 -30.10
N GLU A 15 -13.25 5.92 -30.55
CA GLU A 15 -11.92 6.43 -30.20
C GLU A 15 -11.68 6.53 -28.70
N GLY A 16 -10.43 6.51 -28.28
CA GLY A 16 -10.11 6.75 -26.86
C GLY A 16 -8.68 6.36 -26.49
N PRO A 17 -8.31 6.54 -25.22
CA PRO A 17 -6.92 6.66 -24.82
C PRO A 17 -6.16 5.33 -24.87
N CYS A 18 -4.87 5.42 -25.18
CA CYS A 18 -3.90 4.36 -24.92
C CYS A 18 -3.38 4.47 -23.48
N ALA A 19 -3.13 3.32 -22.84
CA ALA A 19 -2.60 3.28 -21.48
C ALA A 19 -1.08 3.55 -21.39
N VAL A 20 -0.37 3.58 -22.52
CA VAL A 20 1.11 3.72 -22.58
C VAL A 20 1.55 5.05 -23.17
N CYS A 21 0.88 5.53 -24.21
CA CYS A 21 1.25 6.74 -24.93
C CYS A 21 0.12 7.79 -24.85
N PRO A 22 0.42 9.08 -25.10
CA PRO A 22 -0.58 10.14 -25.04
C PRO A 22 -1.58 10.11 -26.22
N HIS A 23 -1.29 9.33 -27.26
CA HIS A 23 -2.13 9.27 -28.46
C HIS A 23 -3.36 8.39 -28.24
N ALA A 24 -4.48 8.78 -28.84
CA ALA A 24 -5.69 7.97 -28.86
C ALA A 24 -5.56 6.79 -29.84
N ILE A 25 -6.27 5.70 -29.53
CA ILE A 25 -6.53 4.60 -30.45
C ILE A 25 -7.74 5.00 -31.29
N LEU A 26 -7.52 5.17 -32.59
CA LEU A 26 -8.55 5.55 -33.56
C LEU A 26 -9.60 4.44 -33.73
N LYS A 27 -10.78 4.84 -34.20
CA LYS A 27 -11.89 3.92 -34.48
C LYS A 27 -11.51 2.94 -35.60
N GLY A 28 -11.88 1.67 -35.45
CA GLY A 28 -11.63 0.63 -36.45
C GLY A 28 -10.20 0.05 -36.44
N VAL A 29 -9.26 0.69 -35.73
CA VAL A 29 -7.88 0.20 -35.59
C VAL A 29 -7.85 -1.01 -34.63
N VAL A 30 -7.03 -2.00 -34.98
CA VAL A 30 -6.78 -3.17 -34.14
C VAL A 30 -5.93 -2.74 -32.94
N HIS A 31 -6.37 -3.13 -31.74
CA HIS A 31 -5.69 -2.80 -30.49
C HIS A 31 -5.64 -4.01 -29.57
N ALA A 32 -4.75 -3.95 -28.59
CA ALA A 32 -4.66 -4.92 -27.51
C ALA A 32 -5.52 -4.45 -26.34
N ALA A 33 -6.49 -5.28 -25.94
CA ALA A 33 -7.23 -5.13 -24.69
C ALA A 33 -6.56 -6.02 -23.64
N VAL A 34 -6.06 -5.39 -22.58
CA VAL A 34 -5.23 -6.03 -21.56
C VAL A 34 -5.98 -6.03 -20.24
N LEU A 35 -6.25 -7.23 -19.71
CA LEU A 35 -6.87 -7.42 -18.40
C LEU A 35 -5.79 -7.72 -17.37
N ARG A 36 -5.59 -6.83 -16.41
CA ARG A 36 -4.56 -6.91 -15.38
C ARG A 36 -5.19 -6.99 -13.99
N ALA A 37 -4.66 -7.86 -13.13
CA ALA A 37 -5.04 -7.89 -11.72
C ALA A 37 -4.38 -6.74 -10.94
N PHE A 38 -5.17 -5.91 -10.26
CA PHE A 38 -4.64 -4.75 -9.50
C PHE A 38 -4.78 -4.86 -7.98
N GLY A 39 -5.39 -5.91 -7.46
CA GLY A 39 -5.52 -6.13 -6.02
C GLY A 39 -6.56 -7.19 -5.68
N LEU A 40 -6.83 -7.35 -4.40
CA LEU A 40 -7.91 -8.19 -3.87
C LEU A 40 -9.03 -7.29 -3.37
N SER A 41 -10.28 -7.76 -3.46
CA SER A 41 -11.41 -7.17 -2.75
C SER A 41 -11.34 -7.48 -1.26
N GLN A 42 -12.19 -6.82 -0.46
CA GLN A 42 -12.32 -7.13 0.98
C GLN A 42 -12.68 -8.61 1.23
N LYS A 43 -13.31 -9.28 0.24
CA LYS A 43 -13.68 -10.70 0.27
C LYS A 43 -12.60 -11.61 -0.35
N GLY A 44 -11.40 -11.10 -0.64
CA GLY A 44 -10.30 -11.89 -1.21
C GLY A 44 -10.41 -12.19 -2.71
N VAL A 45 -11.37 -11.59 -3.42
CA VAL A 45 -11.57 -11.82 -4.87
C VAL A 45 -10.63 -10.90 -5.67
N PRO A 46 -9.87 -11.40 -6.67
CA PRO A 46 -9.01 -10.57 -7.49
C PRO A 46 -9.80 -9.53 -8.28
N LYS A 47 -9.41 -8.26 -8.14
CA LYS A 47 -9.94 -7.15 -8.92
C LYS A 47 -9.15 -7.02 -10.22
N TRP A 48 -9.87 -6.96 -11.33
CA TRP A 48 -9.32 -6.83 -12.67
C TRP A 48 -9.55 -5.42 -13.20
N ARG A 49 -8.58 -4.91 -13.95
CA ARG A 49 -8.69 -3.66 -14.70
C ARG A 49 -8.40 -3.96 -16.17
N GLY A 50 -9.30 -3.50 -17.04
CA GLY A 50 -9.10 -3.50 -18.48
C GLY A 50 -8.39 -2.22 -18.92
N GLU A 51 -7.31 -2.36 -19.67
CA GLU A 51 -6.55 -1.26 -20.26
C GLU A 51 -6.42 -1.51 -21.77
N HIS A 52 -6.57 -0.46 -22.56
CA HIS A 52 -6.46 -0.53 -24.02
C HIS A 52 -5.10 0.04 -24.45
N VAL A 53 -4.43 -0.65 -25.36
CA VAL A 53 -3.09 -0.29 -25.83
C VAL A 53 -3.01 -0.47 -27.34
N HIS A 54 -2.31 0.43 -28.02
CA HIS A 54 -1.93 0.18 -29.42
C HIS A 54 -1.11 -1.10 -29.51
N LEU A 55 -1.21 -1.80 -30.64
CA LEU A 55 -0.38 -2.98 -30.90
C LEU A 55 1.12 -2.70 -30.77
N ALA A 56 1.57 -1.55 -31.29
CA ALA A 56 2.97 -1.13 -31.18
C ALA A 56 3.41 -0.81 -29.73
N CYS A 57 2.48 -0.42 -28.85
CA CYS A 57 2.76 -0.11 -27.45
C CYS A 57 2.69 -1.34 -26.53
N LEU A 58 2.17 -2.46 -27.02
CA LEU A 58 2.01 -3.70 -26.23
C LEU A 58 3.34 -4.23 -25.65
N PRO A 59 4.46 -4.28 -26.40
CA PRO A 59 5.74 -4.76 -25.83
C PRO A 59 6.19 -3.92 -24.63
N ALA A 60 6.14 -2.58 -24.76
CA ALA A 60 6.49 -1.67 -23.68
C ALA A 60 5.60 -1.89 -22.44
N PHE A 61 4.30 -2.12 -22.66
CA PHE A 61 3.37 -2.44 -21.58
C PHE A 61 3.75 -3.73 -20.84
N LEU A 62 4.04 -4.80 -21.58
CA LEU A 62 4.35 -6.11 -21.01
C LEU A 62 5.66 -6.09 -20.22
N ILE A 63 6.68 -5.40 -20.73
CA ILE A 63 7.95 -5.18 -20.02
C ILE A 63 7.69 -4.43 -18.72
N ALA A 64 6.91 -3.35 -18.76
CA ALA A 64 6.58 -2.57 -17.57
C ALA A 64 5.74 -3.34 -16.54
N ASP A 65 4.83 -4.23 -16.96
CA ASP A 65 4.11 -5.07 -15.99
C ASP A 65 5.00 -6.15 -15.39
N TYR A 66 5.88 -6.76 -16.19
CA TYR A 66 6.83 -7.76 -15.72
C TYR A 66 7.79 -7.18 -14.68
N THR A 67 8.39 -6.01 -14.94
CA THR A 67 9.27 -5.34 -13.96
C THR A 67 8.52 -5.04 -12.66
N ARG A 68 7.29 -4.50 -12.75
CA ARG A 68 6.43 -4.28 -11.58
C ARG A 68 6.05 -5.57 -10.85
N TYR A 69 5.92 -6.69 -11.56
CA TYR A 69 5.65 -7.99 -10.95
C TYR A 69 6.87 -8.47 -10.15
N VAL A 70 8.06 -8.42 -10.76
CA VAL A 70 9.33 -8.78 -10.11
C VAL A 70 9.57 -7.92 -8.88
N ASP A 71 9.34 -6.61 -8.96
CA ASP A 71 9.49 -5.70 -7.81
C ASP A 71 8.52 -6.02 -6.68
N ARG A 72 7.29 -6.44 -7.00
CA ARG A 72 6.28 -6.87 -6.02
C ARG A 72 6.66 -8.19 -5.33
N GLN A 73 7.44 -9.05 -5.99
CA GLN A 73 7.99 -10.27 -5.38
C GLN A 73 9.19 -9.96 -4.49
N LYS A 74 10.05 -9.02 -4.91
CA LYS A 74 11.24 -8.62 -4.15
C LYS A 74 10.91 -7.83 -2.88
N LYS A 75 9.81 -7.06 -2.88
CA LYS A 75 9.36 -6.28 -1.72
C LYS A 75 8.31 -7.06 -0.94
N PRO A 76 8.60 -7.55 0.28
CA PRO A 76 7.55 -8.09 1.14
C PRO A 76 6.46 -7.03 1.31
N ARG A 77 5.21 -7.39 0.99
CA ARG A 77 4.07 -6.47 1.09
C ARG A 77 3.85 -6.09 2.55
N GLY A 78 4.03 -4.81 2.87
CA GLY A 78 3.81 -4.24 4.20
C GLY A 78 5.10 -3.96 4.98
N ARG A 79 4.96 -3.18 6.07
CA ARG A 79 6.00 -3.07 7.10
C ARG A 79 6.24 -4.51 7.59
N GLN A 80 7.46 -5.03 7.44
CA GLN A 80 7.80 -6.39 7.88
C GLN A 80 7.23 -6.60 9.29
N ALA A 81 6.58 -7.74 9.54
CA ALA A 81 6.15 -8.08 10.89
C ALA A 81 7.40 -8.11 11.79
N GLY A 82 7.55 -7.09 12.64
CA GLY A 82 8.77 -6.89 13.45
C GLY A 82 9.69 -5.75 13.01
N SER A 83 9.50 -5.09 11.85
CA SER A 83 10.26 -3.88 11.50
C SER A 83 9.71 -2.63 12.20
N SER A 84 9.90 -2.64 13.52
CA SER A 84 10.32 -1.41 14.16
C SER A 84 11.56 -0.89 13.40
N PRO A 85 11.67 0.41 13.07
CA PRO A 85 12.89 0.99 12.50
C PRO A 85 14.11 0.77 13.42
N PHE A 86 13.85 0.38 14.66
CA PHE A 86 14.82 -0.12 15.61
C PHE A 86 14.79 -1.65 15.57
N LYS A 87 15.92 -2.27 15.22
CA LYS A 87 16.16 -3.73 15.32
C LYS A 87 16.20 -4.13 16.79
N LEU A 88 15.07 -4.03 17.48
CA LEU A 88 14.92 -4.35 18.89
C LEU A 88 14.52 -5.82 19.01
N GLU A 89 15.10 -6.48 20.00
CA GLU A 89 14.71 -7.83 20.39
C GLU A 89 13.24 -7.85 20.85
N PRO A 90 12.53 -8.99 20.76
CA PRO A 90 11.11 -9.08 21.08
C PRO A 90 10.74 -8.62 22.49
N GLU A 91 11.63 -8.83 23.48
CA GLU A 91 11.46 -8.36 24.86
C GLU A 91 11.50 -6.84 24.96
N GLN A 92 12.47 -6.20 24.29
CA GLN A 92 12.60 -4.74 24.23
C GLN A 92 11.41 -4.09 23.50
N LEU A 93 10.85 -4.77 22.50
CA LEU A 93 9.62 -4.34 21.83
C LEU A 93 8.40 -4.39 22.77
N ALA A 94 8.29 -5.42 23.59
CA ALA A 94 7.21 -5.56 24.55
C ALA A 94 7.28 -4.48 25.64
N GLU A 95 8.48 -4.25 26.19
CA GLU A 95 8.74 -3.19 27.16
C GLU A 95 8.43 -1.81 26.58
N ARG A 96 8.92 -1.52 25.37
CA ARG A 96 8.61 -0.26 24.69
C ARG A 96 7.11 -0.06 24.47
N LYS A 97 6.39 -1.10 24.05
CA LYS A 97 4.92 -1.04 23.90
C LYS A 97 4.24 -0.76 25.24
N HIS A 98 4.72 -1.36 26.33
CA HIS A 98 4.22 -1.12 27.68
C HIS A 98 4.45 0.33 28.12
N LEU A 99 5.66 0.87 27.91
CA LEU A 99 6.01 2.26 28.24
C LEU A 99 5.16 3.26 27.44
N ILE A 100 4.99 3.03 26.13
CA ILE A 100 4.14 3.87 25.26
C ILE A 100 2.68 3.88 25.74
N ARG A 101 2.13 2.71 26.08
CA ARG A 101 0.75 2.58 26.60
C ARG A 101 0.59 3.28 27.94
N THR A 102 1.55 3.10 28.85
CA THR A 102 1.55 3.73 30.17
C THR A 102 1.61 5.25 30.06
N ARG A 103 2.48 5.77 29.20
CA ARG A 103 2.56 7.21 28.90
C ARG A 103 1.24 7.75 28.37
N ALA A 104 0.65 7.10 27.37
CA ALA A 104 -0.63 7.52 26.80
C ALA A 104 -1.75 7.54 27.86
N ARG A 105 -1.78 6.56 28.77
CA ARG A 105 -2.72 6.52 29.88
C ARG A 105 -2.52 7.71 30.83
N LEU A 106 -1.28 8.00 31.23
CA LEU A 106 -0.98 9.13 32.12
C LEU A 106 -1.34 10.48 31.50
N LEU A 107 -1.05 10.67 30.21
CA LEU A 107 -1.42 11.88 29.48
C LEU A 107 -2.94 12.08 29.41
N ARG A 108 -3.71 11.01 29.20
CA ARG A 108 -5.19 11.09 29.26
C ARG A 108 -5.68 11.49 30.65
N LEU A 109 -5.05 10.97 31.72
CA LEU A 109 -5.41 11.35 33.09
C LEU A 109 -5.08 12.81 33.39
N VAL A 110 -3.94 13.32 32.88
CA VAL A 110 -3.59 14.74 32.98
C VAL A 110 -4.64 15.60 32.29
N LEU A 111 -5.03 15.26 31.07
CA LEU A 111 -6.02 16.02 30.30
C LEU A 111 -7.44 15.96 30.89
N ALA A 112 -7.79 14.85 31.57
CA ALA A 112 -9.11 14.66 32.17
C ALA A 112 -9.26 15.29 33.56
N THR A 113 -8.15 15.70 34.19
CA THR A 113 -8.15 16.24 35.55
C THR A 113 -7.93 17.75 35.51
N SER A 114 -8.71 18.53 36.27
CA SER A 114 -8.57 20.00 36.39
C SER A 114 -7.80 20.45 37.65
N ASP A 115 -7.53 19.53 38.57
CA ASP A 115 -6.77 19.75 39.81
C ASP A 115 -5.26 19.89 39.53
N LYS A 116 -4.72 21.08 39.84
CA LYS A 116 -3.33 21.47 39.56
C LYS A 116 -2.30 20.61 40.31
N ASP A 117 -2.59 20.21 41.54
CA ASP A 117 -1.67 19.42 42.36
C ASP A 117 -1.59 17.97 41.85
N ARG A 118 -2.74 17.43 41.44
CA ARG A 118 -2.82 16.12 40.82
C ARG A 118 -2.15 16.10 39.44
N ILE A 119 -2.27 17.18 38.66
CA ILE A 119 -1.55 17.33 37.39
C ILE A 119 -0.03 17.34 37.62
N ALA A 120 0.46 18.06 38.63
CA ALA A 120 1.89 18.11 38.95
C ALA A 120 2.47 16.71 39.25
N ARG A 121 1.79 15.93 40.10
CA ARG A 121 2.18 14.54 40.40
C ARG A 121 2.13 13.62 39.17
N LEU A 122 1.13 13.78 38.31
CA LEU A 122 1.04 13.00 37.07
C LEU A 122 2.12 13.38 36.07
N LYS A 123 2.50 14.66 35.98
CA LYS A 123 3.60 15.15 35.14
C LYS A 123 4.92 14.51 35.55
N GLU A 124 5.24 14.44 36.84
CA GLU A 124 6.43 13.76 37.34
C GLU A 124 6.48 12.28 36.94
N ARG A 125 5.33 11.60 37.00
CA ARG A 125 5.22 10.19 36.57
C ARG A 125 5.41 10.02 35.06
N VAL A 126 4.99 11.00 34.25
CA VAL A 126 5.24 10.98 32.80
C VAL A 126 6.73 11.15 32.51
N VAL A 127 7.41 12.06 33.22
CA VAL A 127 8.86 12.28 33.07
C VAL A 127 9.65 11.02 33.40
N LYS A 128 9.31 10.33 34.49
CA LYS A 128 9.96 9.05 34.89
C LYS A 128 9.79 7.90 33.88
N VAL A 129 8.76 7.94 33.03
CA VAL A 129 8.51 6.94 31.98
C VAL A 129 9.23 7.32 30.67
N GLN A 130 9.77 8.54 30.58
CA GLN A 130 10.43 9.09 29.39
C GLN A 130 11.97 9.03 29.49
N SER A 131 12.52 9.01 30.71
CA SER A 131 13.94 8.72 31.01
C SER A 131 14.23 7.22 30.90
#